data_AF-M9UCQ8-F1
#
_entry.id   AF-M9UCQ8-F1
#
_cell.length_a   1.000
_cell.length_b   1.000
_cell.length_c   1.000
_cell.angle_alpha   90.00
_cell.angle_beta   90.00
_cell.angle_gamma   90.00
#
_symmetry.space_group_name_H-M   'P 1'
#
loop_
_entity.id
_entity.type
_entity.pdbx_description
1 polymer ?
#
loop_
_entity_poly.entity_id
_entity_poly.type
_entity_poly.pdbx_seq_one_letter_code
_entity_poly.pdbx_strand_id
1 'polypeptide(L)'
;MFSIQIPALHGKYLREVFESIRGQTFQDYEVVVVNSGGGVVTDLVREYGFKEVRKDVKLLEARYLANLESRGDYALLLDETRPLRRDALELLSKNLHDMVIIGERELGNSFWVKAAQLDKDNIMSCNSPEAIKGFALPRLFKRNLLTTALERLREGLGEKFSQVIFPDHELIYYEASLLSSDIFVFKEELIYHYGDVSLRDIIRKYYRYGKSLKVLKGTPYSFMTSISRKRREICKGGIYDRVALYMLYLARGIPFLLGELL
;
A
#
# COMPACT_ATOMS: atom_id res chain seq x y z
N MET A 1 0.90 -7.56 20.19
CA MET A 1 -0.34 -7.08 19.58
C MET A 1 -0.11 -6.39 18.23
N PHE A 2 -0.96 -6.67 17.22
CA PHE A 2 -0.97 -5.93 15.94
C PHE A 2 -1.97 -4.78 15.93
N SER A 3 -1.68 -3.69 15.24
CA SER A 3 -2.64 -2.64 14.89
C SER A 3 -2.84 -2.62 13.38
N ILE A 4 -4.02 -3.02 12.94
CA ILE A 4 -4.40 -3.03 11.53
C ILE A 4 -4.94 -1.64 11.19
N GLN A 5 -4.20 -0.91 10.36
CA GLN A 5 -4.44 0.49 10.05
C GLN A 5 -5.04 0.62 8.64
N ILE A 6 -6.27 1.11 8.57
CA ILE A 6 -7.06 1.13 7.34
C ILE A 6 -7.52 2.55 6.99
N PRO A 7 -6.91 3.21 5.98
CA PRO A 7 -7.52 4.38 5.39
C PRO A 7 -8.69 3.97 4.49
N ALA A 8 -9.88 4.54 4.75
CA ALA A 8 -11.11 4.21 4.03
C ALA A 8 -11.72 5.46 3.39
N LEU A 9 -12.04 5.37 2.10
CA LEU A 9 -12.61 6.48 1.31
C LEU A 9 -13.83 6.04 0.50
N HIS A 10 -13.80 4.85 -0.09
CA HIS A 10 -14.86 4.40 -0.99
C HIS A 10 -15.74 3.32 -0.38
N GLY A 11 -15.20 2.48 0.51
CA GLY A 11 -15.95 1.41 1.18
C GLY A 11 -16.33 0.22 0.29
N LYS A 12 -15.99 0.23 -1.01
CA LYS A 12 -16.46 -0.77 -2.00
C LYS A 12 -16.18 -2.22 -1.62
N TYR A 13 -14.99 -2.51 -1.07
CA TYR A 13 -14.57 -3.86 -0.67
C TYR A 13 -14.31 -3.96 0.85
N LEU A 14 -14.74 -2.94 1.60
CA LEU A 14 -14.37 -2.79 3.00
C LEU A 14 -14.99 -3.89 3.87
N ARG A 15 -16.19 -4.35 3.51
CA ARG A 15 -16.85 -5.48 4.19
C ARG A 15 -16.01 -6.75 4.05
N GLU A 16 -15.53 -7.07 2.86
CA GLU A 16 -14.69 -8.24 2.59
C GLU A 16 -13.35 -8.14 3.34
N VAL A 17 -12.77 -6.95 3.41
CA VAL A 17 -11.58 -6.68 4.23
C VAL A 17 -11.89 -6.92 5.71
N PHE A 18 -12.98 -6.40 6.25
CA PHE A 18 -13.35 -6.56 7.66
C PHE A 18 -13.66 -8.02 8.02
N GLU A 19 -14.37 -8.74 7.15
CA GLU A 19 -14.58 -10.19 7.31
C GLU A 19 -13.27 -10.96 7.35
N SER A 20 -12.33 -10.62 6.47
CA SER A 20 -11.03 -11.28 6.43
C SER A 20 -10.19 -11.03 7.70
N ILE A 21 -10.37 -9.87 8.34
CA ILE A 21 -9.73 -9.53 9.62
C ILE A 21 -10.41 -10.27 10.77
N ARG A 22 -11.74 -10.24 10.85
CA ARG A 22 -12.50 -10.95 11.90
C ARG A 22 -12.25 -12.46 11.86
N GLY A 23 -12.03 -13.02 10.67
CA GLY A 23 -11.76 -14.43 10.45
C GLY A 23 -10.34 -14.90 10.77
N GLN A 24 -9.43 -14.02 11.21
CA GLN A 24 -8.04 -14.38 11.48
C GLN A 24 -7.92 -15.47 12.57
N THR A 25 -6.96 -16.39 12.44
CA THR A 25 -6.68 -17.39 13.50
C THR A 25 -5.97 -16.77 14.71
N PHE A 26 -5.25 -15.68 14.51
CA PHE A 26 -4.58 -14.90 15.55
C PHE A 26 -5.47 -13.72 15.98
N GLN A 27 -5.71 -13.57 17.28
CA GLN A 27 -6.72 -12.65 17.83
C GLN A 27 -6.14 -11.47 18.63
N ASP A 28 -4.82 -11.42 18.85
CA ASP A 28 -4.17 -10.29 19.55
C ASP A 28 -3.92 -9.11 18.59
N TYR A 29 -5.02 -8.48 18.17
CA TYR A 29 -5.00 -7.31 17.30
C TYR A 29 -6.06 -6.27 17.68
N GLU A 30 -5.82 -5.03 17.24
CA GLU A 30 -6.86 -4.00 17.13
C GLU A 30 -6.95 -3.50 15.69
N VAL A 31 -8.07 -2.86 15.35
CA VAL A 31 -8.30 -2.27 14.03
C VAL A 31 -8.61 -0.79 14.20
N VAL A 32 -7.86 0.05 13.48
CA VAL A 32 -8.03 1.50 13.45
C VAL A 32 -8.35 1.92 12.01
N VAL A 33 -9.55 2.46 11.83
CA VAL A 33 -10.06 2.88 10.52
C VAL A 33 -10.13 4.40 10.47
N VAL A 34 -9.40 5.01 9.55
CA VAL A 34 -9.49 6.45 9.29
C VAL A 34 -10.49 6.66 8.16
N ASN A 35 -11.63 7.24 8.51
CA ASN A 35 -12.78 7.38 7.63
C ASN A 35 -12.84 8.77 6.98
N SER A 36 -12.46 8.82 5.70
CA SER A 36 -12.70 9.94 4.77
C SER A 36 -13.91 9.70 3.85
N GLY A 37 -14.55 8.53 3.92
CA GLY A 37 -15.64 8.07 3.04
C GLY A 37 -17.07 8.32 3.53
N GLY A 38 -17.23 8.79 4.77
CA GLY A 38 -18.52 9.20 5.32
C GLY A 38 -19.37 8.07 5.91
N GLY A 39 -20.69 8.19 5.81
CA GLY A 39 -21.65 7.37 6.57
C GLY A 39 -21.58 5.88 6.30
N VAL A 40 -21.46 5.47 5.03
CA VAL A 40 -21.36 4.04 4.66
C VAL A 40 -20.18 3.35 5.33
N VAL A 41 -19.05 4.05 5.43
CA VAL A 41 -17.86 3.55 6.15
C VAL A 41 -18.12 3.53 7.65
N THR A 42 -18.74 4.57 8.22
CA THR A 42 -19.12 4.62 9.64
C THR A 42 -19.99 3.43 10.04
N ASP A 43 -21.00 3.11 9.22
CA ASP A 43 -21.93 2.02 9.50
C ASP A 43 -21.20 0.66 9.53
N LEU A 44 -20.32 0.41 8.56
CA LEU A 44 -19.46 -0.78 8.54
C LEU A 44 -18.51 -0.82 9.75
N VAL A 45 -17.84 0.28 10.09
CA VAL A 45 -16.89 0.31 11.21
C VAL A 45 -17.60 -0.04 12.53
N ARG A 46 -18.81 0.48 12.74
CA ARG A 46 -19.64 0.19 13.91
C ARG A 46 -20.13 -1.26 13.94
N GLU A 47 -20.55 -1.80 12.81
CA GLU A 47 -21.01 -3.20 12.68
C GLU A 47 -19.94 -4.20 13.16
N TYR A 48 -18.66 -3.92 12.88
CA TYR A 48 -17.54 -4.80 13.27
C TYR A 48 -16.89 -4.39 14.60
N GLY A 49 -17.36 -3.33 15.26
CA GLY A 49 -16.82 -2.85 16.53
C GLY A 49 -15.38 -2.33 16.44
N PHE A 50 -14.96 -1.85 15.26
CA PHE A 50 -13.60 -1.31 15.07
C PHE A 50 -13.51 0.17 15.49
N LYS A 51 -12.28 0.63 15.77
CA LYS A 51 -12.05 2.02 16.14
C LYS A 51 -12.15 2.92 14.91
N GLU A 52 -13.02 3.92 14.97
CA GLU A 52 -13.17 4.93 13.91
C GLU A 52 -12.44 6.22 14.26
N VAL A 53 -11.71 6.77 13.29
CA VAL A 53 -11.18 8.13 13.30
C VAL A 53 -11.78 8.85 12.11
N ARG A 54 -12.84 9.62 12.35
CA ARG A 54 -13.58 10.29 11.28
C ARG A 54 -12.94 11.64 10.95
N LYS A 55 -12.31 11.75 9.78
CA LYS A 55 -11.67 12.98 9.29
C LYS A 55 -11.53 12.94 7.77
N ASP A 56 -11.90 14.01 7.07
CA ASP A 56 -11.68 14.13 5.62
C ASP A 56 -10.23 14.52 5.34
N VAL A 57 -9.40 13.53 5.07
CA VAL A 57 -7.95 13.68 4.80
C VAL A 57 -7.49 12.84 3.62
N LYS A 58 -6.30 13.16 3.09
CA LYS A 58 -5.64 12.36 2.04
C LYS A 58 -4.87 11.19 2.64
N LEU A 59 -4.36 10.32 1.77
CA LEU A 59 -3.90 8.98 2.13
C LEU A 59 -2.75 8.97 3.14
N LEU A 60 -1.72 9.81 2.95
CA LEU A 60 -0.58 9.85 3.87
C LEU A 60 -0.99 10.33 5.27
N GLU A 61 -1.80 11.38 5.35
CA GLU A 61 -2.32 11.87 6.63
C GLU A 61 -3.26 10.85 7.28
N ALA A 62 -4.06 10.12 6.51
CA ALA A 62 -4.88 9.04 7.04
C ALA A 62 -4.01 7.95 7.69
N ARG A 63 -2.90 7.54 7.07
CA ARG A 63 -1.95 6.59 7.70
C ARG A 63 -1.33 7.15 8.97
N TYR A 64 -0.98 8.44 8.97
CA TYR A 64 -0.46 9.11 10.15
C TYR A 64 -1.43 9.07 11.33
N LEU A 65 -2.69 9.44 11.11
CA LEU A 65 -3.73 9.41 12.14
C LEU A 65 -4.01 8.00 12.63
N ALA A 66 -4.05 7.01 11.73
CA ALA A 66 -4.21 5.61 12.10
C ALA A 66 -3.08 5.16 13.04
N ASN A 67 -1.84 5.57 12.75
CA ASN A 67 -0.68 5.25 13.56
C ASN A 67 -0.66 5.93 14.93
N LEU A 68 -1.08 7.20 15.03
CA LEU A 68 -1.24 7.90 16.30
C LEU A 68 -2.28 7.22 17.21
N GLU A 69 -3.35 6.72 16.60
CA GLU A 69 -4.47 6.12 17.29
C GLU A 69 -4.28 4.61 17.58
N SER A 70 -3.15 4.05 17.14
CA SER A 70 -2.76 2.64 17.33
C SER A 70 -1.92 2.44 18.59
N ARG A 71 -2.07 1.28 19.23
CA ARG A 71 -1.42 0.88 20.48
C ARG A 71 -0.57 -0.39 20.34
N GLY A 72 -0.78 -1.20 19.31
CA GLY A 72 -0.04 -2.43 19.06
C GLY A 72 1.44 -2.22 18.81
N ASP A 73 2.25 -3.24 19.07
CA ASP A 73 3.71 -3.16 18.91
C ASP A 73 4.11 -3.09 17.43
N TYR A 74 3.25 -3.63 16.56
CA TYR A 74 3.40 -3.65 15.12
C TYR A 74 2.18 -3.05 14.43
N ALA A 75 2.43 -2.27 13.38
CA ALA A 75 1.42 -1.65 12.53
C ALA A 75 1.34 -2.39 11.18
N LEU A 76 0.16 -2.88 10.84
CA LEU A 76 -0.14 -3.47 9.53
C LEU A 76 -0.88 -2.44 8.67
N LEU A 77 -0.20 -1.90 7.67
CA LEU A 77 -0.76 -0.95 6.70
C LEU A 77 -1.61 -1.69 5.66
N LEU A 78 -2.94 -1.66 5.83
CA LEU A 78 -3.89 -2.40 5.00
C LEU A 78 -4.86 -1.46 4.30
N ASP A 79 -4.95 -1.54 2.97
CA ASP A 79 -5.87 -0.67 2.21
C ASP A 79 -7.28 -1.29 2.15
N GLU A 80 -8.32 -0.47 1.94
CA GLU A 80 -9.73 -0.92 1.85
C GLU A 80 -10.04 -1.86 0.67
N THR A 81 -9.04 -2.24 -0.12
CA THR A 81 -9.13 -3.19 -1.25
C THR A 81 -8.36 -4.50 -0.99
N ARG A 82 -7.89 -4.72 0.25
CA ARG A 82 -6.90 -5.75 0.57
C ARG A 82 -7.32 -6.73 1.66
N PRO A 83 -8.13 -7.76 1.34
CA PRO A 83 -8.46 -8.79 2.31
C PRO A 83 -7.23 -9.61 2.72
N LEU A 84 -7.22 -10.13 3.94
CA LEU A 84 -6.18 -11.01 4.47
C LEU A 84 -6.52 -12.49 4.25
N ARG A 85 -5.48 -13.31 4.06
CA ARG A 85 -5.60 -14.77 4.21
C ARG A 85 -5.87 -15.11 5.67
N ARG A 86 -6.65 -16.17 5.95
CA ARG A 86 -7.18 -16.51 7.29
C ARG A 86 -6.11 -16.68 8.39
N ASP A 87 -4.92 -17.13 8.04
CA ASP A 87 -3.78 -17.39 8.94
C ASP A 87 -2.68 -16.32 8.83
N ALA A 88 -2.93 -15.21 8.11
CA ALA A 88 -1.92 -14.20 7.80
C ALA A 88 -1.27 -13.63 9.06
N LEU A 89 -2.07 -13.19 10.04
CA LEU A 89 -1.54 -12.62 11.28
C LEU A 89 -0.76 -13.65 12.11
N GLU A 90 -1.18 -14.92 12.09
CA GLU A 90 -0.50 -16.00 12.80
C GLU A 90 0.87 -16.33 12.18
N LEU A 91 0.98 -16.26 10.86
CA LEU A 91 2.26 -16.47 10.17
C LEU A 91 3.21 -15.27 10.32
N LEU A 92 2.66 -14.05 10.30
CA LEU A 92 3.44 -12.84 10.54
C LEU A 92 3.99 -12.78 11.97
N SER A 93 3.21 -13.21 12.97
CA SER A 93 3.67 -13.21 14.37
C SER A 93 4.85 -14.14 14.63
N LYS A 94 5.08 -15.12 13.76
CA LYS A 94 6.22 -16.06 13.83
C LYS A 94 7.53 -15.48 13.26
N ASN A 95 7.48 -14.40 12.47
CA ASN A 95 8.64 -13.80 11.79
C ASN A 95 8.56 -12.28 11.84
N LEU A 96 8.66 -11.72 13.05
CA LEU A 96 8.63 -10.29 13.27
C LEU A 96 10.00 -9.66 13.01
N HIS A 97 10.01 -8.65 12.15
CA HIS A 97 11.15 -7.81 11.81
C HIS A 97 10.72 -6.35 11.85
N ASP A 98 11.66 -5.41 11.89
CA ASP A 98 11.34 -3.98 11.88
C ASP A 98 10.45 -3.60 10.68
N MET A 99 10.66 -4.24 9.53
CA MET A 99 9.80 -4.13 8.34
C MET A 99 9.57 -5.50 7.71
N VAL A 100 8.33 -5.79 7.30
CA VAL A 100 8.00 -7.01 6.55
C VAL A 100 7.27 -6.67 5.26
N ILE A 101 7.85 -7.08 4.14
CA ILE A 101 7.21 -7.13 2.82
C ILE A 101 6.40 -8.42 2.75
N ILE A 102 5.13 -8.29 2.40
CA ILE A 102 4.17 -9.39 2.39
C ILE A 102 3.75 -9.67 0.94
N GLY A 103 3.84 -10.93 0.52
CA GLY A 103 3.39 -11.38 -0.79
C GLY A 103 1.90 -11.14 -0.98
N GLU A 104 1.53 -10.76 -2.20
CA GLU A 104 0.17 -10.38 -2.53
C GLU A 104 -0.36 -11.11 -3.75
N ARG A 105 -1.65 -11.46 -3.73
CA ARG A 105 -2.36 -12.05 -4.86
C ARG A 105 -3.47 -11.15 -5.37
N GLU A 106 -3.54 -10.93 -6.67
CA GLU A 106 -4.66 -10.25 -7.32
C GLU A 106 -5.92 -11.14 -7.37
N LEU A 107 -7.09 -10.54 -7.14
CA LEU A 107 -8.39 -11.21 -7.22
C LEU A 107 -9.06 -10.88 -8.56
N GLY A 108 -9.44 -11.93 -9.29
CA GLY A 108 -10.14 -11.84 -10.58
C GLY A 108 -9.41 -12.61 -11.68
N ASN A 109 -10.01 -12.61 -12.87
CA ASN A 109 -9.52 -13.42 -14.01
C ASN A 109 -9.34 -12.61 -15.31
N SER A 110 -9.47 -11.28 -15.26
CA SER A 110 -9.28 -10.45 -16.45
C SER A 110 -7.83 -10.46 -16.91
N PHE A 111 -7.61 -10.10 -18.18
CA PHE A 111 -6.26 -9.94 -18.74
C PHE A 111 -5.38 -9.03 -17.85
N TRP A 112 -5.93 -7.89 -17.41
CA TRP A 112 -5.22 -6.91 -16.59
C TRP A 112 -4.86 -7.46 -15.21
N VAL A 113 -5.76 -8.21 -14.58
CA VAL A 113 -5.52 -8.87 -13.29
C VAL A 113 -4.38 -9.88 -13.40
N LYS A 114 -4.39 -10.72 -14.45
CA LYS A 114 -3.32 -11.71 -14.68
C LYS A 114 -1.97 -11.04 -14.95
N ALA A 115 -1.96 -9.97 -15.76
CA ALA A 115 -0.74 -9.20 -16.01
C ALA A 115 -0.22 -8.52 -14.74
N ALA A 116 -1.11 -7.98 -13.89
CA ALA A 116 -0.73 -7.38 -12.62
C ALA A 116 -0.19 -8.41 -11.61
N GLN A 117 -0.74 -9.63 -11.58
CA GLN A 117 -0.18 -10.73 -10.79
C GLN A 117 1.22 -11.08 -11.27
N LEU A 118 1.40 -11.26 -12.58
CA LEU A 118 2.71 -11.56 -13.16
C LEU A 118 3.76 -10.47 -12.85
N ASP A 119 3.35 -9.20 -12.81
CA ASP A 119 4.21 -8.08 -12.40
C ASP A 119 4.66 -8.25 -10.93
N LYS A 120 3.74 -8.58 -10.03
CA LYS A 120 4.05 -8.88 -8.62
C LYS A 120 4.99 -10.09 -8.47
N ASP A 121 4.76 -11.15 -9.24
CA ASP A 121 5.60 -12.35 -9.21
C ASP A 121 7.04 -12.03 -9.61
N ASN A 122 7.22 -11.17 -10.63
CA ASN A 122 8.54 -10.67 -11.03
C ASN A 122 9.20 -9.81 -9.94
N ILE A 123 8.43 -8.91 -9.31
CA ILE A 123 8.93 -8.10 -8.19
C ILE A 123 9.44 -9.00 -7.06
N MET A 124 8.67 -10.01 -6.65
CA MET A 124 9.02 -10.90 -5.53
C MET A 124 10.11 -11.91 -5.88
N SER A 125 10.33 -12.21 -7.17
CA SER A 125 11.28 -13.24 -7.61
C SER A 125 12.68 -12.73 -7.89
N CYS A 126 12.82 -11.59 -8.56
CA CYS A 126 14.12 -11.09 -9.04
C CYS A 126 14.41 -9.63 -8.77
N ASN A 127 13.50 -8.89 -8.13
CA ASN A 127 13.77 -7.49 -7.79
C ASN A 127 14.12 -7.39 -6.30
N SER A 128 15.21 -6.71 -6.01
CA SER A 128 15.62 -6.37 -4.65
C SER A 128 14.58 -5.45 -3.97
N PRO A 129 14.32 -5.62 -2.66
CA PRO A 129 13.49 -4.71 -1.89
C PRO A 129 14.26 -3.41 -1.61
N GLU A 130 14.47 -2.60 -2.65
CA GLU A 130 15.13 -1.31 -2.54
C GLU A 130 14.09 -0.20 -2.38
N ALA A 131 14.18 0.56 -1.29
CA ALA A 131 13.24 1.64 -0.99
C ALA A 131 13.23 2.74 -2.08
N ILE A 132 14.37 3.03 -2.70
CA ILE A 132 14.49 4.02 -3.77
C ILE A 132 13.68 3.62 -5.02
N LYS A 133 13.64 2.31 -5.33
CA LYS A 133 12.87 1.75 -6.44
C LYS A 133 11.38 1.64 -6.08
N GLY A 134 11.06 1.28 -4.83
CA GLY A 134 9.70 1.26 -4.31
C GLY A 134 8.78 0.28 -5.04
N PHE A 135 9.26 -0.94 -5.30
CA PHE A 135 8.47 -2.00 -5.95
C PHE A 135 7.84 -2.97 -4.96
N ALA A 136 8.67 -3.47 -4.05
CA ALA A 136 8.28 -4.32 -2.95
C ALA A 136 8.19 -3.43 -1.70
N LEU A 137 6.97 -3.14 -1.27
CA LEU A 137 6.70 -2.22 -0.17
C LEU A 137 6.36 -3.01 1.10
N PRO A 138 7.01 -2.73 2.24
CA PRO A 138 6.64 -3.36 3.49
C PRO A 138 5.19 -3.03 3.84
N ARG A 139 4.48 -3.98 4.43
CA ARG A 139 3.09 -3.81 4.88
C ARG A 139 3.01 -3.87 6.39
N LEU A 140 3.91 -4.60 7.04
CA LEU A 140 4.04 -4.63 8.49
C LEU A 140 5.28 -3.83 8.90
N PHE A 141 5.13 -3.01 9.92
CA PHE A 141 6.22 -2.23 10.50
C PHE A 141 6.18 -2.38 12.01
N LYS A 142 7.35 -2.39 12.65
CA LYS A 142 7.41 -2.08 14.09
C LYS A 142 6.87 -0.67 14.30
N ARG A 143 5.92 -0.49 15.21
CA ARG A 143 5.13 0.75 15.27
C ARG A 143 5.97 1.97 15.63
N ASN A 144 6.99 1.81 16.49
CA ASN A 144 7.88 2.93 16.85
C ASN A 144 8.69 3.41 15.63
N LEU A 145 9.21 2.49 14.81
CA LEU A 145 9.89 2.80 13.56
C LEU A 145 8.95 3.54 12.59
N LEU A 146 7.73 3.02 12.39
CA LEU A 146 6.73 3.68 11.54
C LEU A 146 6.39 5.09 12.04
N THR A 147 6.25 5.25 13.36
CA THR A 147 5.99 6.54 13.99
C THR A 147 7.09 7.54 13.66
N THR A 148 8.35 7.17 13.88
CA THR A 148 9.49 8.04 13.57
C THR A 148 9.58 8.35 12.08
N ALA A 149 9.33 7.38 11.20
CA ALA A 149 9.31 7.60 9.76
C ALA A 149 8.22 8.60 9.33
N LEU A 150 7.01 8.48 9.87
CA LEU A 150 5.90 9.40 9.57
C LEU A 150 6.15 10.81 10.11
N GLU A 151 6.77 10.96 11.29
CA GLU A 151 7.14 12.28 11.82
C GLU A 151 8.20 12.96 10.94
N ARG A 152 9.21 12.21 10.47
CA ARG A 152 10.21 12.73 9.51
C ARG A 152 9.56 13.16 8.20
N LEU A 153 8.62 12.36 7.67
CA LEU A 153 7.85 12.75 6.49
C LEU A 153 7.06 14.03 6.73
N ARG A 154 6.44 14.16 7.91
CA ARG A 154 5.65 15.35 8.27
C ARG A 154 6.52 16.60 8.33
N GLU A 155 7.70 16.51 8.93
CA GLU A 155 8.68 17.59 8.96
C GLU A 155 9.20 17.94 7.55
N GLY A 156 9.63 16.93 6.78
CA GLY A 156 10.21 17.14 5.45
C GLY A 156 9.23 17.63 4.38
N LEU A 157 7.95 17.26 4.49
CA LEU A 157 6.90 17.71 3.56
C LEU A 157 6.25 19.03 3.99
N GLY A 158 6.28 19.37 5.29
CA GLY A 158 5.60 20.53 5.85
C GLY A 158 4.11 20.57 5.47
N GLU A 159 3.64 21.73 5.00
CA GLU A 159 2.24 21.94 4.58
C GLU A 159 1.76 21.01 3.44
N LYS A 160 2.69 20.35 2.74
CA LYS A 160 2.36 19.42 1.66
C LYS A 160 2.05 18.01 2.16
N PHE A 161 2.32 17.71 3.43
CA PHE A 161 2.10 16.38 4.02
C PHE A 161 0.66 15.89 3.85
N SER A 162 -0.31 16.74 4.20
CA SER A 162 -1.77 16.46 4.12
C SER A 162 -2.29 16.33 2.68
N GLN A 163 -1.47 16.66 1.68
CA GLN A 163 -1.86 16.66 0.27
C GLN A 163 -1.41 15.38 -0.46
N VAL A 164 -0.54 14.57 0.17
CA VAL A 164 0.03 13.37 -0.46
C VAL A 164 -1.01 12.25 -0.56
N ILE A 165 -1.25 11.79 -1.79
CA ILE A 165 -2.06 10.60 -2.11
C ILE A 165 -1.16 9.49 -2.64
N PHE A 166 -0.38 9.79 -3.67
CA PHE A 166 0.67 8.93 -4.21
C PHE A 166 1.94 9.78 -4.28
N PRO A 167 3.13 9.26 -3.91
CA PRO A 167 3.48 7.88 -3.55
C PRO A 167 3.66 7.70 -2.02
N ASP A 168 2.60 7.88 -1.23
CA ASP A 168 2.63 7.84 0.25
C ASP A 168 3.38 6.63 0.83
N HIS A 169 3.13 5.44 0.31
CA HIS A 169 3.69 4.21 0.86
C HIS A 169 5.17 4.03 0.49
N GLU A 170 5.60 4.56 -0.66
CA GLU A 170 7.02 4.61 -1.04
C GLU A 170 7.79 5.58 -0.15
N LEU A 171 7.18 6.73 0.17
CA LEU A 171 7.74 7.72 1.10
C LEU A 171 7.93 7.12 2.50
N ILE A 172 6.92 6.41 3.01
CA ILE A 172 6.99 5.72 4.30
C ILE A 172 8.13 4.71 4.30
N TYR A 173 8.22 3.89 3.26
CA TYR A 173 9.28 2.89 3.18
C TYR A 173 10.67 3.52 3.08
N TYR A 174 10.82 4.58 2.28
CA TYR A 174 12.07 5.32 2.17
C TYR A 174 12.55 5.83 3.54
N GLU A 175 11.73 6.56 4.28
CA GLU A 175 12.12 7.06 5.61
C GLU A 175 12.39 5.94 6.60
N ALA A 176 11.58 4.88 6.60
CA ALA A 176 11.80 3.72 7.46
C ALA A 176 13.12 3.00 7.14
N SER A 177 13.50 2.93 5.85
CA SER A 177 14.76 2.30 5.41
C SER A 177 16.01 3.10 5.80
N LEU A 178 15.88 4.41 6.03
CA LEU A 178 16.96 5.24 6.59
C LEU A 178 17.16 5.03 8.09
N LEU A 179 16.17 4.43 8.76
CA LEU A 179 16.13 4.22 10.20
C LEU A 179 16.46 2.78 10.59
N SER A 180 16.10 1.79 9.75
CA SER A 180 16.42 0.38 9.97
C SER A 180 16.68 -0.33 8.65
N SER A 181 17.66 -1.24 8.67
CA SER A 181 17.94 -2.17 7.57
C SER A 181 17.34 -3.56 7.81
N ASP A 182 16.70 -3.80 8.96
CA ASP A 182 16.06 -5.06 9.29
C ASP A 182 14.74 -5.22 8.52
N ILE A 183 14.82 -5.97 7.42
CA ILE A 183 13.71 -6.20 6.52
C ILE A 183 13.58 -7.69 6.18
N PHE A 184 12.36 -8.19 6.29
CA PHE A 184 12.02 -9.54 5.88
C PHE A 184 11.04 -9.55 4.70
N VAL A 185 11.22 -10.51 3.80
CA VAL A 185 10.36 -10.70 2.63
C VAL A 185 9.59 -12.01 2.79
N PHE A 186 8.34 -11.90 3.21
CA PHE A 186 7.41 -13.00 3.29
C PHE A 186 6.82 -13.27 1.91
N LYS A 187 7.44 -14.17 1.14
CA LYS A 187 7.05 -14.43 -0.27
C LYS A 187 5.66 -15.04 -0.44
N GLU A 188 5.14 -15.69 0.60
CA GLU A 188 3.81 -16.27 0.58
C GLU A 188 2.72 -15.20 0.43
N GLU A 189 1.69 -15.52 -0.34
CA GLU A 189 0.57 -14.63 -0.61
C GLU A 189 -0.40 -14.57 0.59
N LEU A 190 -0.13 -13.66 1.52
CA LEU A 190 -0.95 -13.46 2.71
C LEU A 190 -1.98 -12.32 2.57
N ILE A 191 -1.81 -11.46 1.56
CA ILE A 191 -2.73 -10.37 1.24
C ILE A 191 -3.35 -10.61 -0.14
N TYR A 192 -4.66 -10.51 -0.21
CA TYR A 192 -5.39 -10.49 -1.48
C TYR A 192 -5.66 -9.04 -1.89
N HIS A 193 -5.82 -8.78 -3.19
CA HIS A 193 -5.97 -7.43 -3.70
C HIS A 193 -7.01 -7.35 -4.81
N TYR A 194 -8.03 -6.52 -4.59
CA TYR A 194 -8.94 -6.08 -5.64
C TYR A 194 -8.30 -4.92 -6.42
N GLY A 195 -7.47 -5.26 -7.40
CA GLY A 195 -6.69 -4.29 -8.17
C GLY A 195 -7.28 -3.92 -9.53
N ASP A 196 -6.40 -3.95 -10.53
CA ASP A 196 -6.63 -3.38 -11.85
C ASP A 196 -7.51 -4.29 -12.73
N VAL A 197 -8.83 -4.13 -12.63
CA VAL A 197 -9.80 -5.01 -13.33
C VAL A 197 -10.04 -4.62 -14.79
N SER A 198 -10.00 -3.32 -15.12
CA SER A 198 -10.32 -2.78 -16.44
C SER A 198 -9.34 -1.69 -16.88
N LEU A 199 -9.15 -1.55 -18.20
CA LEU A 199 -8.27 -0.52 -18.78
C LEU A 199 -8.72 0.90 -18.39
N ARG A 200 -10.05 1.14 -18.34
CA ARG A 200 -10.60 2.44 -17.95
C ARG A 200 -10.23 2.80 -16.52
N ASP A 201 -10.28 1.83 -15.61
CA ASP A 201 -9.93 2.06 -14.20
C ASP A 201 -8.43 2.26 -14.02
N ILE A 202 -7.60 1.51 -14.75
CA ILE A 202 -6.14 1.73 -14.82
C ILE A 202 -5.85 3.15 -15.27
N ILE A 203 -6.39 3.59 -16.41
CA ILE A 203 -6.14 4.92 -16.97
C ILE A 203 -6.51 6.00 -15.96
N ARG A 204 -7.71 5.93 -15.36
CA ARG A 204 -8.17 6.92 -14.38
C ARG A 204 -7.27 6.96 -13.14
N LYS A 205 -6.91 5.80 -12.60
CA LYS A 205 -6.08 5.64 -11.40
C LYS A 205 -4.68 6.21 -11.63
N TYR A 206 -4.01 5.78 -12.68
CA TYR A 206 -2.63 6.17 -12.95
C TYR A 206 -2.52 7.63 -13.39
N TYR A 207 -3.51 8.18 -14.11
CA TYR A 207 -3.59 9.63 -14.35
C TYR A 207 -3.65 10.43 -13.04
N ARG A 208 -4.49 10.01 -12.09
CA ARG A 208 -4.56 10.64 -10.76
C ARG A 208 -3.24 10.52 -9.99
N TYR A 209 -2.55 9.39 -10.09
CA TYR A 209 -1.24 9.22 -9.44
C TYR A 209 -0.18 10.16 -10.02
N GLY A 210 -0.10 10.28 -11.35
CA GLY A 210 0.79 11.24 -12.01
C GLY A 210 0.54 12.68 -11.55
N LYS A 211 -0.75 13.09 -11.50
CA LYS A 211 -1.13 14.42 -11.01
C LYS A 211 -0.75 14.65 -9.56
N SER A 212 -0.93 13.63 -8.72
CA SER A 212 -0.64 13.71 -7.28
C SER A 212 0.87 13.86 -7.02
N LEU A 213 1.72 13.27 -7.86
CA LEU A 213 3.18 13.31 -7.71
C LEU A 213 3.76 14.72 -7.68
N LYS A 214 3.09 15.68 -8.33
CA LYS A 214 3.47 17.11 -8.34
C LYS A 214 3.61 17.70 -6.94
N VAL A 215 2.91 17.15 -5.95
CA VAL A 215 2.99 17.56 -4.54
C VAL A 215 4.43 17.49 -3.98
N LEU A 216 5.27 16.59 -4.51
CA LEU A 216 6.64 16.43 -4.03
C LEU A 216 7.62 17.47 -4.59
N LYS A 217 7.23 18.25 -5.61
CA LYS A 217 8.11 19.26 -6.20
C LYS A 217 8.46 20.33 -5.16
N GLY A 218 9.74 20.68 -5.07
CA GLY A 218 10.24 21.61 -4.07
C GLY A 218 10.19 21.08 -2.63
N THR A 219 10.17 19.76 -2.45
CA THR A 219 10.39 19.09 -1.16
C THR A 219 11.68 18.25 -1.23
N PRO A 220 12.24 17.81 -0.09
CA PRO A 220 13.38 16.88 -0.07
C PRO A 220 13.11 15.58 -0.84
N TYR A 221 11.84 15.22 -1.03
CA TYR A 221 11.41 14.00 -1.74
C TYR A 221 11.22 14.19 -3.24
N SER A 222 11.62 15.33 -3.80
CA SER A 222 11.49 15.60 -5.25
C SER A 222 12.21 14.58 -6.15
N PHE A 223 13.27 13.92 -5.67
CA PHE A 223 13.90 12.82 -6.40
C PHE A 223 12.94 11.65 -6.67
N MET A 224 11.89 11.51 -5.84
CA MET A 224 10.84 10.50 -6.01
C MET A 224 9.88 10.79 -7.16
N THR A 225 10.02 11.91 -7.88
CA THR A 225 9.24 12.12 -9.11
C THR A 225 9.88 11.44 -10.32
N SER A 226 11.17 11.10 -10.24
CA SER A 226 11.87 10.49 -11.38
C SER A 226 11.35 9.09 -11.69
N ILE A 227 10.93 8.87 -12.94
CA ILE A 227 10.42 7.61 -13.47
C ILE A 227 11.56 6.62 -13.77
N SER A 228 12.79 7.09 -13.96
CA SER A 228 13.94 6.20 -14.25
C SER A 228 14.22 5.20 -13.13
N ARG A 229 13.81 5.52 -11.89
CA ARG A 229 13.88 4.61 -10.73
C ARG A 229 12.95 3.41 -10.85
N LYS A 230 11.95 3.45 -11.74
CA LYS A 230 10.91 2.43 -11.87
C LYS A 230 11.25 1.31 -12.87
N ARG A 231 12.52 1.16 -13.26
CA ARG A 231 12.98 0.04 -14.10
C ARG A 231 13.04 -1.26 -13.28
N ARG A 232 12.32 -2.29 -13.73
CA ARG A 232 12.23 -3.61 -13.11
C ARG A 232 12.91 -4.67 -13.97
N GLU A 233 13.39 -5.72 -13.32
CA GLU A 233 13.82 -6.94 -13.98
C GLU A 233 12.63 -7.89 -14.19
N ILE A 234 12.59 -8.53 -15.37
CA ILE A 234 11.56 -9.52 -15.73
C ILE A 234 12.25 -10.88 -15.91
N CYS A 235 12.07 -11.76 -14.92
CA CYS A 235 12.65 -13.10 -14.87
C CYS A 235 11.61 -14.23 -14.92
N LYS A 236 10.32 -13.92 -14.70
CA LYS A 236 9.20 -14.86 -14.76
C LYS A 236 8.39 -14.63 -16.04
N GLY A 237 7.94 -15.74 -16.62
CA GLY A 237 7.08 -15.77 -17.80
C GLY A 237 7.83 -15.93 -19.12
N GLY A 238 7.09 -16.45 -20.12
CA GLY A 238 7.56 -16.62 -21.50
C GLY A 238 7.43 -15.35 -22.34
N ILE A 239 7.52 -15.50 -23.66
CA ILE A 239 7.45 -14.35 -24.58
C ILE A 239 6.10 -13.63 -24.52
N TYR A 240 5.00 -14.38 -24.43
CA TYR A 240 3.64 -13.83 -24.33
C TYR A 240 3.43 -13.07 -23.02
N ASP A 241 3.97 -13.59 -21.92
CA ASP A 241 3.93 -12.96 -20.60
C ASP A 241 4.67 -11.62 -20.60
N ARG A 242 5.84 -11.55 -21.26
CA ARG A 242 6.58 -10.29 -21.43
C ARG A 242 5.78 -9.26 -22.23
N VAL A 243 5.12 -9.68 -23.30
CA VAL A 243 4.24 -8.79 -24.08
C VAL A 243 3.07 -8.29 -23.21
N ALA A 244 2.47 -9.17 -22.40
CA ALA A 244 1.41 -8.78 -21.47
C ALA A 244 1.88 -7.75 -20.44
N LEU A 245 3.09 -7.92 -19.88
CA LEU A 245 3.70 -6.95 -18.97
C LEU A 245 3.97 -5.60 -19.64
N TYR A 246 4.52 -5.59 -20.85
CA TYR A 246 4.74 -4.32 -21.56
C TYR A 246 3.44 -3.60 -21.88
N MET A 247 2.38 -4.32 -22.26
CA MET A 247 1.04 -3.74 -22.42
C MET A 247 0.53 -3.14 -21.10
N LEU A 248 0.70 -3.84 -19.98
CA LEU A 248 0.36 -3.31 -18.66
C LEU A 248 1.18 -2.05 -18.32
N TYR A 249 2.48 -2.04 -18.59
CA TYR A 249 3.35 -0.89 -18.32
C TYR A 249 2.98 0.32 -19.17
N LEU A 250 2.60 0.13 -20.43
CA LEU A 250 2.08 1.22 -21.27
C LEU A 250 0.74 1.73 -20.74
N ALA A 251 -0.18 0.83 -20.40
CA ALA A 251 -1.49 1.17 -19.85
C ALA A 251 -1.41 1.95 -18.53
N ARG A 252 -0.38 1.70 -17.72
CA ARG A 252 -0.10 2.44 -16.47
C ARG A 252 0.73 3.70 -16.70
N GLY A 253 1.78 3.61 -17.51
CA GLY A 253 2.80 4.65 -17.69
C GLY A 253 2.35 5.85 -18.51
N ILE A 254 1.62 5.63 -19.61
CA ILE A 254 1.10 6.73 -20.45
C ILE A 254 0.18 7.67 -19.65
N PRO A 255 -0.90 7.18 -18.99
CA PRO A 255 -1.76 8.06 -18.22
C PRO A 255 -1.05 8.70 -17.03
N PHE A 256 -0.12 7.98 -16.39
CA PHE A 256 0.72 8.55 -15.34
C PHE A 256 1.52 9.77 -15.83
N LEU A 257 2.25 9.63 -16.94
CA LEU A 257 2.99 10.73 -17.57
C LEU A 257 2.08 11.90 -17.94
N LEU A 258 0.90 11.61 -18.52
CA LEU A 258 -0.08 12.66 -18.85
C LEU A 258 -0.56 13.40 -17.60
N GLY A 259 -0.80 12.71 -16.50
CA GLY A 259 -1.18 13.34 -15.22
C GLY A 259 -0.06 14.17 -14.61
N GLU A 260 1.20 13.75 -14.78
CA GLU A 260 2.36 14.51 -14.31
C GLU A 260 2.60 15.78 -15.15
N LEU A 261 2.28 15.75 -16.44
CA LEU A 261 2.46 16.90 -17.34
C LEU A 261 1.30 17.91 -17.24
N LEU A 262 0.06 17.45 -17.18
CA LEU A 262 -1.18 18.28 -17.16
C LEU A 262 -1.57 18.71 -15.75
#